data_AF-A0A6A4GBZ5-F1
#
_entry.id   AF-A0A6A4GBZ5-F1
#
_cell.length_a   1.000
_cell.length_b   1.000
_cell.length_c   1.000
_cell.angle_alpha   90.00
_cell.angle_beta   90.00
_cell.angle_gamma   90.00
#
_symmetry.space_group_name_H-M   'P 1'
#
loop_
_entity.id
_entity.type
_entity.pdbx_description
1 polymer ?
#
loop_
_entity_poly.entity_id
_entity_poly.type
_entity_poly.pdbx_seq_one_letter_code
_entity_poly.pdbx_strand_id
1 'polypeptide(L)'
;MESLPFALKDPPDPVAVFFQEFGDAREGDDFYVAKESSSIRGLNALIGERAVHCVADSGCSIVAMSNATSNALGLSFDPKRRIPLQSANGKMDGTLGVAKDVPFWFGNIISFLQVHIVEPPAYDVLLGRPFEILTQARIQNFLSSDQHYTLTDPNTDKVVTIPTIPRELPRFRKEDGRDRRNYQVER
;
A
#
# COMPACT_ATOMS: atom_id res chain seq x y z
N MET A 1 -15.63 -44.89 -0.52
CA MET A 1 -15.42 -43.67 0.28
C MET A 1 -13.95 -43.60 0.60
N GLU A 2 -13.21 -42.71 -0.04
CA GLU A 2 -12.01 -42.08 0.52
C GLU A 2 -11.85 -40.74 -0.19
N SER A 3 -12.03 -39.66 0.57
CA SER A 3 -11.88 -38.28 0.13
C SER A 3 -10.41 -37.88 0.20
N LEU A 4 -9.86 -37.33 -0.88
CA LEU A 4 -8.60 -36.59 -0.85
C LEU A 4 -8.83 -35.17 -0.33
N PRO A 5 -8.12 -34.69 0.70
CA PRO A 5 -8.05 -33.27 1.00
C PRO A 5 -6.65 -32.76 0.65
N PHE A 6 -6.52 -31.95 -0.39
CA PHE A 6 -5.46 -30.95 -0.41
C PHE A 6 -5.97 -29.76 -1.22
N ALA A 7 -6.72 -28.90 -0.54
CA ALA A 7 -6.82 -27.52 -0.95
C ALA A 7 -5.40 -26.95 -0.97
N LEU A 8 -4.95 -26.43 -2.11
CA LEU A 8 -3.75 -25.62 -2.18
C LEU A 8 -3.99 -24.43 -1.24
N LYS A 9 -3.37 -24.44 -0.05
CA LYS A 9 -3.28 -23.24 0.77
C LYS A 9 -2.49 -22.22 -0.05
N ASP A 10 -3.03 -21.02 -0.17
CA ASP A 10 -2.27 -19.89 -0.70
C ASP A 10 -0.88 -19.85 -0.03
N PRO A 11 0.20 -19.60 -0.79
CA PRO A 11 1.53 -19.50 -0.20
C PRO A 11 1.49 -18.44 0.91
N PRO A 12 2.08 -18.73 2.09
CA PRO A 12 2.10 -17.78 3.18
C PRO A 12 2.77 -16.49 2.71
N ASP A 13 2.24 -15.34 3.14
CA ASP A 13 2.82 -14.05 2.81
C ASP A 13 4.32 -14.08 3.16
N PRO A 14 5.23 -13.92 2.18
CA PRO A 14 6.66 -14.01 2.45
C PRO A 14 7.13 -12.97 3.47
N VAL A 15 6.41 -11.86 3.58
CA VAL A 15 6.65 -10.84 4.61
C VAL A 15 6.25 -11.36 6.00
N ALA A 16 5.15 -12.10 6.11
CA ALA A 16 4.70 -12.70 7.37
C ALA A 16 5.62 -13.85 7.83
N VAL A 17 6.13 -14.67 6.90
CA VAL A 17 7.13 -15.73 7.20
C VAL A 17 8.42 -15.11 7.75
N PHE A 18 8.88 -14.03 7.12
CA PHE A 18 10.08 -13.31 7.54
C PHE A 18 9.97 -12.71 8.96
N PHE A 19 8.77 -12.36 9.44
CA PHE A 19 8.59 -11.88 10.83
C PHE A 19 8.53 -12.99 11.88
N GLN A 20 8.28 -14.25 11.50
CA GLN A 20 8.21 -15.36 12.46
C GLN A 20 9.59 -15.94 12.82
N GLU A 21 10.57 -15.82 11.93
CA GLU A 21 11.88 -16.45 12.10
C GLU A 21 12.83 -15.66 13.01
N PHE A 22 12.59 -14.37 13.24
CA PHE A 22 13.54 -13.48 13.90
C PHE A 22 12.93 -12.74 15.11
N GLY A 23 13.66 -12.78 16.24
CA GLY A 23 13.20 -12.27 17.55
C GLY A 23 13.31 -10.76 17.73
N ASP A 24 12.82 -10.28 18.87
CA ASP A 24 12.82 -8.85 19.24
C ASP A 24 14.23 -8.26 19.43
N ALA A 25 14.30 -6.92 19.41
CA ALA A 25 15.49 -6.17 19.79
C ALA A 25 15.82 -6.52 21.24
N ARG A 26 16.98 -7.14 21.47
CA ARG A 26 17.45 -7.51 22.80
C ARG A 26 18.49 -6.49 23.26
N GLU A 27 18.41 -6.14 24.53
CA GLU A 27 19.49 -5.43 25.22
C GLU A 27 20.70 -6.38 25.25
N GLY A 28 21.79 -5.97 24.62
CA GLY A 28 23.12 -6.57 24.77
C GLY A 28 24.07 -5.53 25.35
N ASP A 29 25.15 -5.99 25.99
CA ASP A 29 26.21 -5.20 26.64
C ASP A 29 26.38 -3.76 26.08
N ASP A 30 25.62 -2.80 26.64
CA ASP A 30 25.62 -1.35 26.36
C ASP A 30 25.05 -0.83 25.02
N PHE A 31 24.35 -1.63 24.19
CA PHE A 31 23.72 -1.13 22.96
C PHE A 31 22.40 -1.82 22.55
N TYR A 32 21.54 -1.07 21.86
CA TYR A 32 20.34 -1.59 21.20
C TYR A 32 20.68 -2.15 19.83
N VAL A 33 20.41 -3.43 19.61
CA VAL A 33 20.50 -4.06 18.28
C VAL A 33 19.14 -3.98 17.59
N ALA A 34 19.12 -3.51 16.34
CA ALA A 34 17.89 -3.48 15.54
C ALA A 34 17.31 -4.89 15.36
N LYS A 35 15.98 -5.00 15.31
CA LYS A 35 15.32 -6.24 14.88
C LYS A 35 15.81 -6.57 13.46
N GLU A 36 15.97 -7.86 13.16
CA GLU A 36 16.30 -8.29 11.79
C GLU A 36 15.24 -7.84 10.79
N SER A 37 14.00 -7.68 11.28
CA SER A 37 12.88 -7.22 10.49
C SER A 37 11.80 -6.53 11.32
N SER A 38 10.99 -5.67 10.71
CA SER A 38 9.76 -5.12 11.29
C SER A 38 8.71 -4.88 10.21
N SER A 39 7.43 -5.01 10.56
CA SER A 39 6.34 -4.84 9.60
C SER A 39 6.35 -3.47 8.95
N ILE A 40 6.24 -3.45 7.62
CA ILE A 40 5.93 -2.22 6.88
C ILE A 40 4.65 -1.64 7.46
N ARG A 41 4.60 -0.33 7.60
CA ARG A 41 3.49 0.40 8.20
C ARG A 41 2.73 1.16 7.11
N GLY A 42 1.43 1.34 7.33
CA GLY A 42 0.55 2.04 6.41
C GLY A 42 -0.49 2.91 7.11
N LEU A 43 -1.05 3.83 6.34
CA LEU A 43 -2.14 4.72 6.71
C LEU A 43 -3.41 4.27 6.00
N ASN A 44 -4.57 4.46 6.61
CA ASN A 44 -5.83 4.35 5.88
C ASN A 44 -6.26 5.73 5.41
N ALA A 45 -6.58 5.82 4.12
CA ALA A 45 -7.19 7.00 3.51
C ALA A 45 -8.62 6.69 3.10
N LEU A 46 -9.53 7.66 3.23
CA LEU A 46 -10.84 7.59 2.59
C LEU A 46 -10.74 8.24 1.21
N ILE A 47 -11.02 7.47 0.16
CA ILE A 47 -11.03 7.91 -1.25
C ILE A 47 -12.43 7.68 -1.78
N GLY A 48 -13.15 8.76 -2.08
CA GLY A 48 -14.61 8.69 -2.26
C GLY A 48 -15.27 8.19 -0.97
N GLU A 49 -15.97 7.06 -1.04
CA GLU A 49 -16.64 6.44 0.11
C GLU A 49 -15.91 5.20 0.64
N ARG A 50 -14.71 4.89 0.12
CA ARG A 50 -13.99 3.65 0.45
C ARG A 50 -12.73 3.92 1.26
N ALA A 51 -12.57 3.16 2.34
CA ALA A 51 -11.30 3.10 3.07
C ALA A 51 -10.29 2.26 2.28
N VAL A 52 -9.14 2.87 1.97
CA VAL A 52 -8.06 2.27 1.20
C VAL A 52 -6.80 2.26 2.03
N HIS A 53 -6.12 1.12 2.06
CA HIS A 53 -4.86 0.98 2.76
C HIS A 53 -3.71 1.54 1.91
N CYS A 54 -2.91 2.43 2.49
CA CYS A 54 -1.84 3.14 1.82
C CYS A 54 -0.52 2.87 2.51
N VAL A 55 0.47 2.39 1.76
CA VAL A 55 1.85 2.27 2.25
C VAL A 55 2.56 3.58 1.95
N ALA A 56 3.20 4.19 2.94
CA ALA A 56 4.03 5.36 2.71
C ALA A 56 5.48 4.94 2.42
N ASP A 57 6.07 5.53 1.39
CA ASP A 57 7.42 5.22 0.93
C ASP A 57 8.13 6.49 0.46
N SER A 58 8.97 7.05 1.34
CA SER A 58 9.81 8.20 1.02
C SER A 58 10.81 7.92 -0.12
N GLY A 59 11.11 6.65 -0.41
CA GLY A 59 11.95 6.26 -1.54
C GLY A 59 11.22 6.34 -2.88
N CYS A 60 9.90 6.46 -2.89
CA CYS A 60 9.10 6.54 -4.11
C CYS A 60 8.92 7.99 -4.57
N SER A 61 9.23 8.28 -5.83
CA SER A 61 9.08 9.63 -6.41
C SER A 61 7.66 10.00 -6.83
N ILE A 62 6.70 9.07 -6.72
CA ILE A 62 5.31 9.23 -7.18
C ILE A 62 4.30 8.72 -6.16
N VAL A 63 3.05 9.17 -6.28
CA VAL A 63 1.93 8.44 -5.68
C VAL A 63 1.44 7.43 -6.71
N ALA A 64 1.39 6.16 -6.33
CA ALA A 64 0.97 5.07 -7.22
C ALA A 64 -0.26 4.36 -6.65
N MET A 65 -1.16 3.93 -7.53
CA MET A 65 -2.35 3.15 -7.19
C MET A 65 -2.49 1.97 -8.13
N SER A 66 -2.92 0.83 -7.60
CA SER A 66 -3.18 -0.32 -8.45
C SER A 66 -4.30 -0.09 -9.45
N ASN A 67 -4.17 -0.67 -10.64
CA ASN A 67 -5.27 -0.68 -11.61
C ASN A 67 -6.54 -1.31 -11.01
N ALA A 68 -6.42 -2.34 -10.16
CA ALA A 68 -7.55 -2.95 -9.48
C ALA A 68 -8.26 -1.97 -8.53
N THR A 69 -7.50 -1.23 -7.72
CA THR A 69 -8.01 -0.18 -6.82
C THR A 69 -8.64 0.95 -7.61
N SER A 70 -7.99 1.42 -8.69
CA SER A 70 -8.53 2.46 -9.58
C SER A 70 -9.89 2.06 -10.16
N ASN A 71 -10.01 0.83 -10.65
CA ASN A 71 -11.26 0.30 -11.17
C ASN A 71 -12.33 0.16 -10.09
N ALA A 72 -11.96 -0.34 -8.91
CA ALA A 72 -12.87 -0.48 -7.78
C ALA A 72 -13.39 0.87 -7.24
N LEU A 73 -12.59 1.92 -7.38
CA LEU A 73 -12.96 3.30 -7.03
C LEU A 73 -13.64 4.06 -8.18
N GLY A 74 -13.68 3.49 -9.40
CA GLY A 74 -14.25 4.16 -10.57
C GLY A 74 -13.46 5.38 -11.04
N LEU A 75 -12.14 5.43 -10.82
CA LEU A 75 -11.32 6.58 -11.18
C LEU A 75 -11.03 6.61 -12.68
N SER A 76 -11.29 7.75 -13.31
CA SER A 76 -10.78 8.06 -14.65
C SER A 76 -9.32 8.55 -14.58
N PHE A 77 -8.49 8.12 -15.53
CA PHE A 77 -7.11 8.58 -15.66
C PHE A 77 -6.77 8.90 -17.13
N ASP A 78 -5.77 9.75 -17.35
CA ASP A 78 -5.25 10.10 -18.68
C ASP A 78 -4.22 9.04 -19.13
N PRO A 79 -4.54 8.18 -20.12
CA PRO A 79 -3.62 7.13 -20.58
C PRO A 79 -2.46 7.68 -21.43
N LYS A 80 -2.48 8.96 -21.81
CA LYS A 80 -1.37 9.59 -22.55
C LYS A 80 -0.25 10.06 -21.63
N ARG A 81 -0.51 10.18 -20.33
CA ARG A 81 0.47 10.62 -19.31
C ARG A 81 1.05 9.42 -18.57
N ARG A 82 1.97 8.73 -19.26
CA ARG A 82 2.66 7.55 -18.73
C ARG A 82 4.09 7.93 -18.36
N ILE A 83 4.58 7.35 -17.28
CA ILE A 83 6.00 7.44 -16.91
C ILE A 83 6.60 6.04 -16.89
N PRO A 84 7.85 5.86 -17.38
CA PRO A 84 8.56 4.61 -17.20
C PRO A 84 8.86 4.43 -15.71
N LEU A 85 8.54 3.26 -15.16
CA LEU A 85 8.94 2.88 -13.82
C LEU A 85 10.15 1.97 -13.93
N GLN A 86 11.26 2.39 -13.34
CA GLN A 86 12.34 1.49 -13.04
C GLN A 86 12.09 0.94 -11.65
N SER A 87 11.61 -0.31 -11.59
CA SER A 87 11.47 -1.02 -10.33
C SER A 87 12.84 -1.42 -9.79
N ALA A 88 12.93 -1.69 -8.48
CA ALA A 88 14.12 -2.21 -7.82
C ALA A 88 14.61 -3.55 -8.42
N ASN A 89 13.74 -4.28 -9.14
CA ASN A 89 14.09 -5.50 -9.86
C ASN A 89 14.60 -5.28 -11.30
N GLY A 90 14.85 -4.02 -11.70
CA GLY A 90 15.37 -3.68 -13.03
C GLY A 90 14.38 -3.81 -14.18
N LYS A 91 13.13 -4.23 -13.92
CA LYS A 91 12.09 -4.29 -14.94
C LYS A 91 11.56 -2.89 -15.23
N MET A 92 11.58 -2.50 -16.50
CA MET A 92 10.98 -1.27 -16.98
C MET A 92 9.53 -1.54 -17.40
N ASP A 93 8.60 -1.40 -16.46
CA ASP A 93 7.18 -1.34 -16.76
C ASP A 93 6.71 0.13 -16.63
N GLY A 94 5.82 0.60 -17.51
CA GLY A 94 5.31 1.97 -17.44
C GLY A 94 3.98 2.05 -16.67
N THR A 95 3.68 3.19 -16.06
CA THR A 95 2.33 3.46 -15.54
C THR A 95 1.29 3.36 -16.66
N LEU A 96 0.04 3.01 -16.35
CA LEU A 96 -1.07 3.00 -17.30
C LEU A 96 -1.55 4.42 -17.64
N GLY A 97 -1.38 5.36 -16.71
CA GLY A 97 -1.73 6.77 -16.87
C GLY A 97 -1.69 7.50 -15.53
N VAL A 98 -2.29 8.69 -15.47
CA VAL A 98 -2.40 9.47 -14.23
C VAL A 98 -3.84 9.94 -13.99
N ALA A 99 -4.37 9.67 -12.80
CA ALA A 99 -5.57 10.29 -12.28
C ALA A 99 -5.17 11.58 -11.54
N LYS A 100 -5.79 12.70 -11.90
CA LYS A 100 -5.42 14.01 -11.35
C LYS A 100 -6.31 14.41 -10.20
N ASP A 101 -5.73 15.16 -9.26
CA ASP A 101 -6.45 15.86 -8.21
C ASP A 101 -7.38 14.93 -7.41
N VAL A 102 -6.95 13.69 -7.19
CA VAL A 102 -7.75 12.69 -6.47
C VAL A 102 -7.76 13.06 -4.99
N PRO A 103 -8.94 13.24 -4.36
CA PRO A 103 -9.03 13.59 -2.95
C PRO A 103 -8.79 12.38 -2.04
N PHE A 104 -7.83 12.52 -1.14
CA PHE A 104 -7.54 11.55 -0.08
C PHE A 104 -7.80 12.21 1.27
N TRP A 105 -8.69 11.61 2.06
CA TRP A 105 -8.91 12.05 3.43
C TRP A 105 -8.08 11.22 4.40
N PHE A 106 -7.25 11.91 5.19
CA PHE A 106 -6.45 11.32 6.26
C PHE A 106 -6.95 11.90 7.58
N GLY A 107 -7.81 11.16 8.29
CA GLY A 107 -8.53 11.72 9.43
C GLY A 107 -9.42 12.89 8.99
N ASN A 108 -9.13 14.10 9.49
CA ASN A 108 -9.90 15.32 9.20
C ASN A 108 -9.23 16.28 8.21
N ILE A 109 -8.12 15.88 7.58
CA ILE A 109 -7.45 16.65 6.53
C ILE A 109 -7.68 16.01 5.16
N ILE A 110 -7.67 16.82 4.11
CA ILE A 110 -7.79 16.39 2.71
C ILE A 110 -6.49 16.70 1.96
N SER A 111 -6.05 15.76 1.12
CA SER A 111 -4.91 15.92 0.23
C SER A 111 -5.32 15.58 -1.19
N PHE A 112 -5.09 16.51 -2.13
CA PHE A 112 -5.34 16.28 -3.56
C PHE A 112 -4.05 15.76 -4.21
N LEU A 113 -4.07 14.50 -4.64
CA LEU A 113 -2.87 13.81 -5.12
C LEU A 113 -2.96 13.49 -6.62
N GLN A 114 -1.81 13.56 -7.29
CA GLN A 114 -1.65 13.06 -8.66
C GLN A 114 -1.28 11.58 -8.57
N VAL A 115 -2.18 10.71 -8.99
CA VAL A 115 -2.09 9.27 -8.75
C VAL A 115 -1.76 8.54 -10.04
N HIS A 116 -0.58 7.94 -10.10
CA HIS A 116 -0.16 7.10 -11.21
C HIS A 116 -0.78 5.70 -11.10
N ILE A 117 -1.48 5.26 -12.14
CA ILE A 117 -2.09 3.92 -12.16
C ILE A 117 -1.06 2.89 -12.62
N VAL A 118 -0.90 1.80 -11.89
CA VAL A 118 0.14 0.78 -12.13
C VAL A 118 -0.43 -0.65 -12.16
N GLU A 119 0.16 -1.52 -12.98
CA GLU A 119 -0.17 -2.96 -13.05
C GLU A 119 1.08 -3.79 -13.40
N PRO A 120 1.39 -4.89 -12.67
CA PRO A 120 0.79 -5.36 -11.41
C PRO A 120 1.52 -4.78 -10.17
N PRO A 121 0.82 -4.23 -9.16
CA PRO A 121 1.46 -3.81 -7.91
C PRO A 121 1.22 -4.78 -6.75
N ALA A 122 2.04 -4.65 -5.72
CA ALA A 122 1.92 -5.38 -4.46
C ALA A 122 1.16 -4.58 -3.37
N TYR A 123 0.51 -3.47 -3.72
CA TYR A 123 -0.15 -2.54 -2.81
C TYR A 123 -1.42 -1.96 -3.46
N ASP A 124 -2.38 -1.53 -2.64
CA ASP A 124 -3.54 -0.78 -3.15
C ASP A 124 -3.12 0.64 -3.55
N VAL A 125 -2.40 1.34 -2.66
CA VAL A 125 -1.79 2.65 -2.88
C VAL A 125 -0.40 2.71 -2.24
N LEU A 126 0.55 3.33 -2.94
CA LEU A 126 1.85 3.75 -2.46
C LEU A 126 1.90 5.29 -2.41
N LEU A 127 2.10 5.85 -1.22
CA LEU A 127 2.25 7.28 -0.99
C LEU A 127 3.73 7.65 -1.04
N GLY A 128 4.18 8.18 -2.18
CA GLY A 128 5.56 8.64 -2.32
C GLY A 128 5.81 10.07 -1.84
N ARG A 129 6.98 10.59 -2.19
CA ARG A 129 7.46 11.95 -1.88
C ARG A 129 6.45 13.07 -2.15
N PRO A 130 5.62 13.06 -3.22
CA PRO A 130 4.63 14.12 -3.41
C PRO A 130 3.64 14.26 -2.25
N PHE A 131 3.21 13.13 -1.65
CA PHE A 131 2.33 13.14 -0.49
C PHE A 131 3.04 13.71 0.75
N GLU A 132 4.26 13.26 1.03
CA GLU A 132 5.02 13.72 2.19
C GLU A 132 5.31 15.22 2.15
N ILE A 133 5.68 15.72 0.96
CA ILE A 133 5.94 17.15 0.75
C ILE A 133 4.66 17.96 0.93
N LEU A 134 3.56 17.55 0.27
CA LEU A 134 2.29 18.27 0.32
C LEU A 134 1.76 18.41 1.76
N THR A 135 1.89 17.34 2.54
CA THR A 135 1.38 17.28 3.91
C THR A 135 2.39 17.69 4.98
N GLN A 136 3.60 18.12 4.59
CA GLN A 136 4.72 18.37 5.50
C GLN A 136 4.90 17.24 6.53
N ALA A 137 4.80 15.99 6.06
CA ALA A 137 4.68 14.83 6.92
C ALA A 137 5.87 14.71 7.88
N ARG A 138 5.58 14.54 9.17
CA ARG A 138 6.56 14.22 10.21
C ARG A 138 6.33 12.79 10.69
N ILE A 139 7.36 11.97 10.57
CA ILE A 139 7.29 10.55 10.89
C ILE A 139 8.01 10.33 12.22
N GLN A 140 7.29 9.81 13.21
CA GLN A 140 7.87 9.38 14.48
C GLN A 140 7.85 7.86 14.54
N ASN A 141 9.04 7.26 14.61
CA ASN A 141 9.22 5.82 14.85
C ASN A 141 9.48 5.57 16.33
N PHE A 142 8.95 4.47 16.85
CA PHE A 142 9.10 4.06 18.25
C PHE A 142 9.85 2.71 18.33
N LEU A 143 10.55 2.48 19.44
CA LEU A 143 11.21 1.18 19.71
C LEU A 143 10.20 0.02 19.83
N SER A 144 8.93 0.32 20.11
CA SER A 144 7.82 -0.65 20.05
C SER A 144 7.50 -1.14 18.64
N SER A 145 8.19 -0.62 17.61
CA SER A 145 7.86 -0.79 16.18
C SER A 145 6.60 -0.05 15.74
N ASP A 146 5.99 0.76 16.62
CA ASP A 146 4.93 1.69 16.22
C ASP A 146 5.50 2.84 15.38
N GLN A 147 4.63 3.42 14.56
CA GLN A 147 4.96 4.58 13.74
C GLN A 147 3.76 5.51 13.67
N HIS A 148 3.99 6.80 13.90
CA HIS A 148 2.99 7.86 13.78
C HIS A 148 3.35 8.81 12.64
N TYR A 149 2.34 9.22 11.88
CA TYR A 149 2.45 10.31 10.90
C TYR A 149 1.75 11.54 11.46
N THR A 150 2.46 12.65 11.57
CA THR A 150 1.84 13.95 11.77
C THR A 150 1.79 14.68 10.43
N LEU A 151 0.58 14.98 9.98
CA LEU A 151 0.29 15.60 8.70
C LEU A 151 -0.29 17.00 8.91
N THR A 152 0.10 17.94 8.07
CA THR A 152 -0.38 19.32 8.05
C THR A 152 -1.10 19.57 6.72
N ASP A 153 -2.33 20.05 6.77
CA ASP A 153 -3.05 20.52 5.59
C ASP A 153 -2.51 21.90 5.19
N PRO A 154 -1.82 22.03 4.04
CA PRO A 154 -1.25 23.30 3.61
C PRO A 154 -2.31 24.37 3.27
N ASN A 155 -3.58 23.99 3.12
CA ASN A 155 -4.66 24.91 2.78
C ASN A 155 -5.39 25.48 4.01
N THR A 156 -5.36 24.75 5.13
CA THR A 156 -6.13 25.10 6.33
C THR A 156 -5.32 25.17 7.61
N ASP A 157 -4.02 24.85 7.55
CA ASP A 157 -3.10 24.71 8.69
C ASP A 157 -3.55 23.69 9.75
N LYS A 158 -4.57 22.86 9.46
CA LYS A 158 -4.98 21.77 10.34
C LYS A 158 -3.88 20.74 10.42
N VAL A 159 -3.60 20.29 11.64
CA VAL A 159 -2.61 19.24 11.92
C VAL A 159 -3.34 18.03 12.50
N VAL A 160 -3.00 16.84 12.00
CA VAL A 160 -3.48 15.56 12.54
C VAL A 160 -2.32 14.61 12.73
N THR A 161 -2.31 13.90 13.85
CA THR A 161 -1.39 12.78 14.09
C THR A 161 -2.18 11.47 13.96
N ILE A 162 -1.73 10.60 13.06
CA ILE A 162 -2.38 9.34 12.71
C ILE A 162 -1.45 8.20 13.10
N PRO A 163 -1.88 7.28 13.99
CA PRO A 163 -1.16 6.04 14.21
C PRO A 163 -1.25 5.15 12.96
N THR A 164 -0.13 4.59 12.54
CA THR A 164 -0.11 3.63 11.42
C THR A 164 -0.57 2.25 11.87
N ILE A 165 -0.96 1.41 10.93
CA ILE A 165 -1.22 -0.02 11.15
C ILE A 165 -0.22 -0.87 10.35
N PRO A 166 0.02 -2.15 10.72
CA PRO A 166 0.82 -3.04 9.89
C PRO A 166 0.25 -3.14 8.48
N ARG A 167 1.13 -3.31 7.49
CA ARG A 167 0.75 -3.45 6.09
C ARG A 167 -0.24 -4.60 5.92
N GLU A 168 -1.35 -4.31 5.27
CA GLU A 168 -2.29 -5.33 4.82
C GLU A 168 -1.99 -5.77 3.38
N LEU A 169 -2.41 -6.99 3.03
CA LEU A 169 -2.40 -7.43 1.64
C LEU A 169 -3.37 -6.57 0.80
N PRO A 170 -3.09 -6.35 -0.51
CA PRO A 170 -3.97 -5.58 -1.38
C PRO A 170 -5.41 -6.10 -1.30
N ARG A 171 -6.35 -5.21 -0.97
CA ARG A 171 -7.77 -5.54 -0.80
C ARG A 171 -8.47 -5.68 -2.15
N PHE A 172 -7.97 -5.02 -3.18
CA PHE A 172 -8.54 -5.06 -4.53
C PHE A 172 -7.70 -5.98 -5.41
N ARG A 173 -8.22 -7.17 -5.70
CA ARG A 173 -7.61 -8.12 -6.64
C ARG A 173 -8.50 -8.28 -7.87
N LYS A 174 -7.88 -8.49 -9.04
CA LYS A 174 -8.59 -9.04 -10.19
C LYS A 174 -9.02 -10.45 -9.80
N GLU A 175 -10.29 -10.79 -9.93
CA GLU A 175 -10.71 -12.18 -9.91
C GLU A 175 -9.98 -12.88 -11.06
N ASP A 176 -9.13 -13.85 -10.73
CA ASP A 176 -8.54 -14.71 -11.74
C ASP A 176 -9.71 -15.46 -12.40
N GLY A 177 -9.94 -15.23 -13.70
CA GLY A 177 -11.00 -15.88 -14.50
C GLY A 177 -10.90 -17.40 -14.61
N ARG A 178 -10.06 -18.05 -13.77
CA ARG A 178 -9.99 -19.49 -13.59
C ARG A 178 -11.21 -20.05 -12.86
N ASP A 179 -11.98 -19.24 -12.14
CA ASP A 179 -13.14 -19.72 -11.37
C ASP A 179 -14.44 -19.85 -12.20
N ARG A 180 -14.51 -19.20 -13.38
CA ARG A 180 -15.70 -19.26 -14.25
C ARG A 180 -15.83 -20.51 -15.11
N ARG A 181 -14.82 -21.39 -15.12
CA ARG A 181 -14.84 -22.62 -15.95
C ARG A 181 -15.50 -23.84 -15.29
N ASN A 182 -15.91 -23.74 -14.02
CA ASN A 182 -16.52 -24.88 -13.31
C ASN A 182 -18.05 -24.84 -13.21
N TYR A 183 -18.73 -23.87 -13.82
CA TYR A 183 -20.20 -23.75 -13.78
C TYR A 183 -20.91 -24.01 -15.13
N GLN A 184 -20.21 -24.55 -16.12
CA GLN A 184 -20.82 -24.92 -17.41
C GLN A 184 -20.43 -26.34 -17.87
N VAL A 185 -20.50 -27.33 -16.98
CA VAL A 185 -20.62 -28.74 -17.41
C VAL A 185 -21.46 -29.48 -16.38
N GLU A 186 -22.78 -29.24 -16.39
CA GLU A 186 -23.79 -30.20 -15.89
C GLU A 186 -25.15 -29.76 -16.45
N ARG A 187 -25.46 -30.27 -17.65
CA ARG A 187 -26.81 -30.44 -18.19
C ARG A 187 -26.92 -31.84 -18.75
#